data_AF-A0A967DK41-F1
#
_entry.id   AF-A0A967DK41-F1
#
_cell.length_a   1.000
_cell.length_b   1.000
_cell.length_c   1.000
_cell.angle_alpha   90.00
_cell.angle_beta   90.00
_cell.angle_gamma   90.00
#
_symmetry.space_group_name_H-M   'P 1'
#
loop_
_entity.id
_entity.type
_entity.pdbx_description
1 polymer ?
#
loop_
_entity_poly.entity_id
_entity_poly.type
_entity_poly.pdbx_seq_one_letter_code
_entity_poly.pdbx_strand_id
1 'polypeptide(L)'
;MQADLVFDLLLLDEGNPRSAAWQFAKLFEHVEQLPESHPPAGHSREAKTALRMLTDTQLVEAGELAMADKDNRLARLDEFTFRLISDVTSLSDTLTRVYFTHAPQSRQISPR
;
A
#
# COMPACT_ATOMS: atom_id res chain seq x y z
N MET A 1 -5.77 -3.26 -26.27
CA MET A 1 -5.85 -2.49 -25.02
C MET A 1 -4.56 -1.70 -24.90
N GLN A 2 -4.67 -0.40 -24.66
CA GLN A 2 -3.51 0.46 -24.38
C GLN A 2 -3.12 0.19 -22.92
N ALA A 3 -1.86 -0.16 -22.65
CA ALA A 3 -1.43 -0.65 -21.32
C ALA A 3 -1.50 0.44 -20.23
N ASP A 4 -1.29 1.68 -20.62
CA ASP A 4 -1.50 2.88 -19.80
C ASP A 4 -2.92 2.97 -19.23
N LEU A 5 -3.96 2.75 -20.03
CA LEU A 5 -5.35 2.77 -19.56
C LEU A 5 -5.64 1.69 -18.50
N VAL A 6 -4.92 0.57 -18.57
CA VAL A 6 -5.00 -0.49 -17.54
C VAL A 6 -4.36 -0.03 -16.24
N PHE A 7 -3.22 0.65 -16.34
CA PHE A 7 -2.52 1.18 -15.18
C PHE A 7 -3.29 2.35 -14.54
N ASP A 8 -3.93 3.20 -15.34
CA ASP A 8 -4.86 4.21 -14.82
C ASP A 8 -5.96 3.55 -13.98
N LEU A 9 -6.60 2.49 -14.50
CA LEU A 9 -7.70 1.81 -13.80
C LEU A 9 -7.26 1.02 -12.56
N LEU A 10 -6.13 0.31 -12.63
CA LEU A 10 -5.69 -0.62 -11.59
C LEU A 10 -4.74 -0.02 -10.57
N LEU A 11 -3.99 1.02 -10.93
CA LEU A 11 -3.03 1.66 -10.03
C LEU A 11 -3.52 3.03 -9.57
N LEU A 12 -3.95 3.89 -10.50
CA LEU A 12 -4.08 5.32 -10.24
C LEU A 12 -5.52 5.79 -9.91
N ASP A 13 -6.53 5.01 -10.27
CA ASP A 13 -7.94 5.40 -10.09
C ASP A 13 -8.35 5.45 -8.61
N GLU A 14 -8.28 6.63 -8.00
CA GLU A 14 -8.70 6.87 -6.61
C GLU A 14 -10.21 6.71 -6.37
N GLY A 15 -11.03 6.53 -7.41
CA GLY A 15 -12.46 6.22 -7.29
C GLY A 15 -12.78 4.72 -7.28
N ASN A 16 -11.82 3.88 -7.67
CA ASN A 16 -12.00 2.43 -7.80
C ASN A 16 -11.47 1.70 -6.54
N PRO A 17 -12.32 1.02 -5.75
CA PRO A 17 -11.88 0.30 -4.54
C PRO A 17 -10.86 -0.81 -4.79
N ARG A 18 -10.70 -1.26 -6.04
CA ARG A 18 -9.71 -2.27 -6.44
C ARG A 18 -8.40 -1.65 -6.93
N SER A 19 -8.31 -0.34 -7.09
CA SER A 19 -7.06 0.30 -7.47
C SER A 19 -6.07 0.30 -6.31
N ALA A 20 -4.78 0.40 -6.62
CA ALA A 20 -3.74 0.56 -5.62
C ALA A 20 -3.88 1.90 -4.87
N ALA A 21 -4.11 3.01 -5.59
CA ALA A 21 -4.27 4.34 -5.01
C ALA A 21 -5.39 4.39 -3.96
N TRP A 22 -6.57 3.86 -4.28
CA TRP A 22 -7.69 3.81 -3.33
C TRP A 22 -7.34 2.96 -2.10
N GLN A 23 -6.78 1.77 -2.32
CA GLN A 23 -6.44 0.85 -1.22
C GLN A 23 -5.36 1.43 -0.31
N PHE A 24 -4.35 2.10 -0.86
CA PHE A 24 -3.31 2.76 -0.06
C PHE A 24 -3.83 4.00 0.66
N ALA A 25 -4.77 4.76 0.07
CA ALA A 25 -5.45 5.84 0.77
C ALA A 25 -6.20 5.32 2.01
N LYS A 26 -6.98 4.24 1.85
CA LYS A 26 -7.66 3.60 2.99
C LYS A 26 -6.72 2.97 3.99
N LEU A 27 -5.63 2.36 3.53
CA LEU A 27 -4.61 1.82 4.42
C LEU A 27 -3.96 2.92 5.26
N PHE A 28 -3.63 4.06 4.65
CA PHE A 28 -3.09 5.22 5.37
C PHE A 28 -4.09 5.75 6.41
N GLU A 29 -5.36 5.96 6.02
CA GLU A 29 -6.42 6.37 6.96
C GLU A 29 -6.54 5.42 8.16
N HIS A 30 -6.52 4.10 7.94
CA HIS A 30 -6.63 3.12 9.01
C HIS A 30 -5.39 3.11 9.92
N VAL A 31 -4.20 3.22 9.34
CA VAL A 31 -2.94 3.21 10.11
C VAL A 31 -2.81 4.46 10.99
N GLU A 32 -3.26 5.62 10.50
CA GLU A 32 -3.34 6.87 11.28
C GLU A 32 -4.36 6.81 12.43
N GLN A 33 -5.25 5.82 12.46
CA GLN A 33 -6.20 5.63 13.56
C GLN A 33 -5.72 4.62 14.59
N LEU A 34 -4.55 4.00 14.39
CA LEU A 34 -4.06 2.99 15.30
C LEU A 34 -3.64 3.60 16.66
N PRO A 35 -3.93 2.90 17.77
CA PRO A 35 -3.57 3.35 19.11
C PRO A 35 -2.04 3.35 19.31
N GLU A 36 -1.57 4.09 20.31
CA GLU A 36 -0.21 4.06 20.88
C GLU A 36 1.00 4.41 19.98
N SER A 37 0.86 4.56 18.66
CA SER A 37 2.01 4.85 17.77
C SER A 37 2.13 6.30 17.32
N HIS A 38 1.31 7.21 17.85
CA HIS A 38 1.40 8.62 17.49
C HIS A 38 2.51 9.30 18.29
N PRO A 39 3.63 9.71 17.66
CA PRO A 39 4.56 10.60 18.31
C PRO A 39 3.83 11.91 18.69
N PRO A 40 4.31 12.67 19.69
CA PRO A 40 3.67 13.92 20.11
C PRO A 40 3.52 14.96 18.98
N ALA A 41 4.24 14.79 17.86
CA ALA A 41 3.98 15.45 16.60
C ALA A 41 4.35 14.56 15.40
N GLY A 42 3.50 14.58 14.35
CA GLY A 42 3.73 13.90 13.07
C GLY A 42 3.26 12.45 13.00
N HIS A 43 3.54 11.80 11.87
CA HIS A 43 3.11 10.44 11.56
C HIS A 43 3.96 9.37 12.27
N SER A 44 3.31 8.27 12.65
CA SER A 44 3.97 7.04 13.10
C SER A 44 4.87 6.46 12.00
N ARG A 45 5.72 5.49 12.33
CA ARG A 45 6.59 4.85 11.33
C ARG A 45 5.74 4.10 10.29
N GLU A 46 4.69 3.45 10.75
CA GLU A 46 3.72 2.70 9.97
C GLU A 46 2.96 3.63 9.03
N ALA A 47 2.48 4.77 9.54
CA ALA A 47 1.76 5.76 8.75
C ALA A 47 2.66 6.41 7.69
N LYS A 48 3.94 6.66 8.01
CA LYS A 48 4.92 7.13 7.02
C LYS A 48 5.12 6.13 5.88
N THR A 49 5.17 4.83 6.17
CA THR A 49 5.26 3.80 5.12
C THR A 49 4.00 3.78 4.26
N ALA A 50 2.81 3.83 4.87
CA ALA A 50 1.55 3.88 4.13
C ALA A 50 1.42 5.14 3.26
N LEU A 51 1.76 6.31 3.82
CA LEU A 51 1.78 7.59 3.10
C LEU A 51 2.77 7.57 1.93
N ARG A 52 3.95 6.96 2.13
CA ARG A 52 4.93 6.80 1.05
C ARG A 52 4.37 5.98 -0.10
N MET A 53 3.78 4.81 0.17
CA MET A 53 3.17 3.99 -0.89
C MET A 53 2.07 4.75 -1.64
N LEU A 54 1.23 5.48 -0.91
CA LEU A 54 0.20 6.32 -1.53
C LEU A 54 0.82 7.41 -2.42
N THR A 55 1.80 8.14 -1.91
CA THR A 55 2.47 9.23 -2.63
C THR A 55 3.22 8.72 -3.85
N ASP A 56 3.98 7.63 -3.71
CA ASP A 56 4.69 6.98 -4.82
C ASP A 56 3.70 6.54 -5.91
N THR A 57 2.50 6.07 -5.52
CA THR A 57 1.43 5.71 -6.46
C THR A 57 0.79 6.93 -7.11
N GLN A 58 0.61 8.04 -6.40
CA GLN A 58 0.01 9.26 -6.97
C GLN A 58 0.96 10.01 -7.91
N LEU A 59 2.28 9.84 -7.73
CA LEU A 59 3.31 10.53 -8.52
C LEU A 59 3.74 9.76 -9.76
N VAL A 60 3.37 8.49 -9.91
CA VAL A 60 3.80 7.69 -11.06
C VAL A 60 2.93 7.98 -12.28
N GLU A 61 3.57 8.10 -13.44
CA GLU A 61 2.86 8.31 -14.70
C GLU A 61 2.60 6.96 -15.39
N ALA A 62 1.32 6.65 -15.68
CA ALA A 62 0.93 5.39 -16.32
C ALA A 62 1.64 5.15 -17.66
N GLY A 63 1.85 6.21 -18.43
CA GLY A 63 2.60 6.16 -19.68
C GLY A 63 4.04 5.67 -19.49
N GLU A 64 4.72 6.14 -18.44
CA GLU A 64 6.08 5.73 -18.13
C GLU A 64 6.18 4.26 -17.70
N LEU A 65 5.18 3.76 -16.96
CA LEU A 65 5.11 2.34 -16.58
C LEU A 65 4.84 1.42 -17.78
N ALA A 66 4.17 1.93 -18.82
CA ALA A 66 3.87 1.21 -20.05
C ALA A 66 5.03 1.19 -21.06
N MET A 67 6.11 1.94 -20.81
CA MET A 67 7.27 1.95 -21.71
C MET A 67 8.10 0.67 -21.54
N ALA A 68 8.18 -0.11 -22.61
CA ALA A 68 9.08 -1.26 -22.67
C ALA A 68 10.53 -0.81 -22.90
N ASP A 69 11.47 -1.51 -22.27
CA ASP A 69 12.90 -1.33 -22.49
C ASP A 69 13.37 -1.99 -23.81
N LYS A 70 14.69 -1.95 -24.05
CA LYS A 70 15.34 -2.55 -25.23
C LYS A 70 15.12 -4.07 -25.37
N ASP A 71 14.81 -4.75 -24.26
CA ASP A 71 14.57 -6.19 -24.19
C ASP A 71 13.05 -6.50 -24.16
N ASN A 72 12.22 -5.50 -24.49
CA ASN A 72 10.77 -5.56 -24.51
C ASN A 72 10.15 -5.90 -23.13
N ARG A 73 10.76 -5.43 -22.03
CA ARG A 73 10.28 -5.60 -20.66
C ARG A 73 9.77 -4.30 -20.07
N LEU A 74 8.76 -4.37 -19.20
CA LEU A 74 8.24 -3.22 -18.46
C LEU A 74 9.05 -3.00 -17.17
N ALA A 75 10.36 -2.76 -17.30
CA ALA A 75 11.28 -2.71 -16.16
C ALA A 75 10.86 -1.69 -15.07
N ARG A 76 10.30 -0.54 -15.48
CA ARG A 76 9.79 0.47 -14.55
C ARG A 76 8.59 -0.04 -13.74
N LEU A 77 7.69 -0.79 -14.37
CA LEU A 77 6.55 -1.42 -13.69
C LEU A 77 7.03 -2.49 -12.72
N ASP A 78 7.98 -3.33 -13.12
CA ASP A 78 8.56 -4.38 -12.27
C ASP A 78 9.20 -3.75 -11.02
N GLU A 79 10.01 -2.71 -11.20
CA GLU A 79 10.66 -2.00 -10.09
C GLU A 79 9.65 -1.31 -9.17
N PHE A 80 8.65 -0.65 -9.75
CA PHE A 80 7.59 0.04 -9.01
C PHE A 80 6.76 -0.95 -8.17
N THR A 81 6.27 -2.03 -8.79
CA THR A 81 5.48 -3.05 -8.09
C THR A 81 6.30 -3.79 -7.05
N PHE A 82 7.57 -4.09 -7.31
CA PHE A 82 8.47 -4.68 -6.32
C PHE A 82 8.60 -3.81 -5.08
N ARG A 83 8.79 -2.48 -5.25
CA ARG A 83 8.83 -1.53 -4.13
C ARG A 83 7.54 -1.54 -3.33
N LEU A 84 6.38 -1.45 -4.00
CA LEU A 84 5.08 -1.47 -3.33
C LEU A 84 4.87 -2.75 -2.53
N ILE A 85 5.17 -3.91 -3.12
CA ILE A 85 5.07 -5.20 -2.43
C ILE A 85 5.97 -5.23 -1.19
N SER A 86 7.23 -4.79 -1.33
CA SER A 86 8.17 -4.75 -0.20
C SER A 86 7.68 -3.84 0.93
N ASP A 87 7.12 -2.68 0.59
CA ASP A 87 6.63 -1.71 1.59
C ASP A 87 5.38 -2.25 2.30
N VAL A 88 4.44 -2.86 1.57
CA VAL A 88 3.25 -3.51 2.16
C VAL A 88 3.66 -4.66 3.08
N THR A 89 4.60 -5.51 2.68
CA THR A 89 5.11 -6.60 3.54
C THR A 89 5.77 -6.03 4.80
N SER A 90 6.62 -5.02 4.67
CA SER A 90 7.28 -4.39 5.82
C SER A 90 6.29 -3.74 6.79
N LEU A 91 5.25 -3.12 6.26
CA LEU A 91 4.16 -2.56 7.05
C LEU A 91 3.41 -3.68 7.79
N SER A 92 3.02 -4.75 7.09
CA SER A 92 2.35 -5.91 7.70
C SER A 92 3.15 -6.52 8.85
N ASP A 93 4.46 -6.72 8.66
CA ASP A 93 5.34 -7.25 9.72
C ASP A 93 5.43 -6.31 10.92
N THR A 94 5.47 -5.00 10.65
CA THR A 94 5.51 -3.98 11.70
C THR A 94 4.21 -3.95 12.47
N LEU A 95 3.05 -3.96 11.79
CA LEU A 95 1.75 -4.01 12.43
C LEU A 95 1.60 -5.27 13.29
N THR A 96 2.02 -6.43 12.76
CA THR A 96 1.99 -7.72 13.49
C THR A 96 2.79 -7.64 14.79
N ARG A 97 4.01 -7.12 14.71
CA ARG A 97 4.90 -7.00 15.87
C ARG A 97 4.38 -6.03 16.93
N VAL A 98 3.88 -4.87 16.51
CA VAL A 98 3.48 -3.79 17.44
C VAL A 98 2.09 -4.06 18.04
N TYR A 99 1.14 -4.52 17.22
CA TYR A 99 -0.27 -4.58 17.62
C TYR A 99 -0.81 -5.98 17.90
N PHE A 100 -0.20 -7.03 17.33
CA PHE A 100 -0.75 -8.38 17.38
C PHE A 100 0.08 -9.37 18.21
N THR A 101 1.25 -8.98 18.72
CA THR A 101 2.14 -9.88 19.48
C THR A 101 1.63 -10.20 20.90
N HIS A 102 0.79 -9.34 21.49
CA HIS A 102 0.20 -9.55 22.83
C HIS A 102 -1.33 -9.67 22.81
N ALA A 103 -1.94 -9.80 21.63
CA ALA A 103 -3.39 -9.94 21.53
C ALA A 103 -3.82 -11.27 22.19
N PRO A 104 -4.65 -11.24 23.26
CA PRO A 104 -5.15 -12.48 23.85
C PRO A 104 -5.90 -13.26 22.77
N GLN A 105 -5.63 -14.58 22.70
CA GLN A 105 -6.29 -15.48 21.75
C GLN A 105 -7.78 -15.18 21.73
N SER A 106 -8.31 -14.87 20.53
CA SER A 106 -9.73 -14.57 20.35
C SER A 106 -10.54 -15.66 21.04
N ARG A 107 -11.35 -15.31 22.05
CA ARG A 107 -12.29 -16.27 22.65
C ARG A 107 -13.19 -16.76 21.53
N GLN A 108 -12.99 -18.03 21.14
CA GLN A 108 -13.93 -18.72 20.26
C GLN A 108 -15.32 -18.57 20.89
N ILE A 109 -16.20 -17.88 20.17
CA ILE A 109 -17.61 -17.79 20.53
C ILE A 109 -18.16 -19.18 20.27
N SER A 110 -18.25 -20.02 21.31
CA SER A 110 -18.87 -21.33 21.21
C SER A 110 -20.34 -21.13 20.81
N PRO A 111 -20.81 -21.73 19.71
CA PRO A 111 -22.22 -21.67 19.35
C PRO A 111 -23.02 -22.42 20.41
N ARG A 112 -24.14 -21.83 20.83
CA ARG A 112 -25.09 -22.40 21.78
C ARG A 112 -26.14 -23.24 21.06
#